data_AF-A0A1G0MEU0-F1
#
_entry.id   AF-A0A1G0MEU0-F1
#
_cell.length_a   1.000
_cell.length_b   1.000
_cell.length_c   1.000
_cell.angle_alpha   90.00
_cell.angle_beta   90.00
_cell.angle_gamma   90.00
#
_symmetry.space_group_name_H-M   'P 1'
#
loop_
_entity.id
_entity.type
_entity.pdbx_description
1 polymer ?
#
loop_
_entity_poly.entity_id
_entity_poly.type
_entity_poly.pdbx_seq_one_letter_code
_entity_poly.pdbx_strand_id
1 'polypeptide(L)' 'MACELMECCQFFNDNMKELPKAAEYIRNRLCLGDHQSCSRFKIYKEYGAANVPPGLNDDDAEEVKKALQCLQKKQASEG' A
#
# COMPACT_ATOMS: atom_id res chain seq x y z
N MET A 1 -12.72 -4.31 9.58
CA MET A 1 -11.60 -3.77 10.38
C MET A 1 -11.09 -2.53 9.67
N ALA A 2 -10.54 -1.56 10.40
CA ALA A 2 -9.90 -0.41 9.78
C ALA A 2 -8.44 -0.75 9.43
N CYS A 3 -7.94 -0.19 8.33
CA CYS A 3 -6.54 -0.34 7.91
C CYS A 3 -5.59 0.28 8.96
N GLU A 4 -4.62 -0.52 9.45
CA GLU A 4 -3.60 -0.09 10.42
C GLU A 4 -2.70 1.04 9.89
N LEU A 5 -2.57 1.15 8.57
CA LEU A 5 -1.73 2.16 7.93
C LEU A 5 -2.41 3.52 7.74
N MET A 6 -3.69 3.67 8.09
CA MET A 6 -4.51 4.81 7.66
C MET A 6 -3.91 6.18 8.00
N GLU A 7 -3.29 6.33 9.18
CA GLU A 7 -2.68 7.59 9.63
C GLU A 7 -1.29 7.84 9.03
N CYS A 8 -0.52 6.77 8.78
CA CYS A 8 0.88 6.86 8.34
C CYS A 8 1.07 6.56 6.84
N CYS A 9 0.00 6.31 6.10
CA CYS A 9 0.07 5.86 4.72
C CYS A 9 0.63 6.97 3.81
N GLN A 10 1.85 6.75 3.31
CA GLN A 10 2.55 7.69 2.42
C GLN A 10 1.76 7.99 1.13
N PHE A 11 0.89 7.09 0.67
CA PHE A 11 -0.01 7.39 -0.45
C PHE A 11 -0.90 8.61 -0.16
N PHE A 12 -1.46 8.70 1.05
CA PHE A 12 -2.29 9.86 1.41
C PHE A 12 -1.47 11.10 1.76
N ASN A 13 -0.29 10.90 2.36
CA ASN A 13 0.57 12.01 2.77
C ASN A 13 1.27 12.68 1.59
N ASP A 14 1.66 11.92 0.57
CA ASP A 14 2.42 12.41 -0.59
C ASP A 14 1.57 12.53 -1.85
N ASN A 15 0.86 11.47 -2.25
CA ASN A 15 0.21 11.39 -3.57
C ASN A 15 -1.19 12.03 -3.61
N MET A 16 -1.88 12.11 -2.48
CA MET A 16 -3.27 12.60 -2.41
C MET A 16 -3.45 13.91 -1.65
N LYS A 17 -2.34 14.57 -1.29
CA LYS A 17 -2.35 15.83 -0.52
C LYS A 17 -3.13 16.95 -1.23
N GLU A 18 -3.02 17.01 -2.55
CA GLU A 18 -3.66 18.03 -3.39
C GLU A 18 -5.11 17.67 -3.77
N LEU A 19 -5.57 16.44 -3.49
CA LEU A 19 -6.87 15.91 -3.91
C LEU A 19 -7.69 15.36 -2.71
N PRO A 20 -8.08 16.20 -1.74
CA PRO A 20 -8.64 15.74 -0.47
C PRO A 20 -9.95 14.95 -0.61
N LYS A 21 -10.82 15.31 -1.58
CA LYS A 21 -12.07 14.58 -1.84
C LYS A 21 -11.83 13.17 -2.39
N ALA A 22 -10.88 13.03 -3.32
CA ALA A 22 -10.50 11.72 -3.84
C ALA A 22 -9.82 10.89 -2.73
N ALA A 23 -8.98 11.53 -1.91
CA ALA A 23 -8.34 10.91 -0.76
C ALA A 23 -9.35 10.32 0.23
N GLU A 24 -10.42 11.06 0.55
CA GLU A 24 -11.48 10.60 1.45
C GLU A 24 -12.28 9.44 0.84
N TYR A 25 -12.62 9.51 -0.45
CA TYR A 25 -13.31 8.43 -1.15
C TYR A 25 -12.49 7.13 -1.12
N ILE A 26 -11.20 7.20 -1.46
CA ILE A 26 -10.30 6.04 -1.47
C ILE A 26 -10.09 5.52 -0.04
N ARG A 27 -9.96 6.40 0.96
CA ARG A 27 -9.91 6.00 2.38
C ARG A 27 -11.15 5.23 2.81
N ASN A 28 -12.34 5.71 2.48
CA ASN A 28 -13.57 5.01 2.84
C ASN A 28 -13.66 3.65 2.14
N ARG A 29 -13.33 3.58 0.84
CA ARG A 29 -13.43 2.35 0.06
C ARG A 29 -12.40 1.30 0.46
N LEU A 30 -11.13 1.70 0.54
CA LEU A 30 -10.02 0.78 0.80
C LEU A 30 -9.69 0.68 2.28
N CYS A 31 -9.53 1.80 3.01
CA CYS A 31 -9.08 1.72 4.41
C CYS A 31 -10.16 1.27 5.38
N LEU A 32 -11.40 1.72 5.18
CA LEU A 32 -12.54 1.38 6.06
C LEU A 32 -13.42 0.25 5.48
N GLY A 33 -13.35 0.01 4.18
CA GLY A 33 -14.03 -1.07 3.48
C GLY A 33 -13.12 -2.30 3.34
N ASP A 34 -12.58 -2.50 2.14
CA ASP A 34 -11.80 -3.69 1.80
C ASP A 34 -10.30 -3.41 1.75
N HIS A 35 -9.69 -3.24 2.93
CA HIS A 35 -8.25 -2.99 3.05
C HIS A 35 -7.42 -4.20 2.63
N GLN A 36 -8.01 -5.40 2.58
CA GLN A 36 -7.32 -6.60 2.11
C GLN A 36 -7.10 -6.56 0.60
N SER A 37 -7.89 -5.78 -0.16
CA SER A 37 -7.63 -5.55 -1.58
C SER A 37 -6.49 -4.57 -1.84
N CYS A 38 -6.13 -3.72 -0.88
CA CYS A 38 -5.07 -2.72 -1.01
C CYS A 38 -3.69 -3.38 -1.06
N SER A 39 -2.96 -3.13 -2.14
CA SER A 39 -1.62 -3.66 -2.40
C SER A 39 -0.61 -3.17 -1.37
N ARG A 40 -0.72 -1.90 -0.96
CA ARG A 40 0.12 -1.34 0.12
C ARG A 40 -0.10 -2.06 1.45
N PHE A 41 -1.34 -2.40 1.78
CA PHE A 41 -1.67 -3.14 3.01
C PHE A 41 -1.18 -4.60 2.95
N LYS A 42 -1.30 -5.28 1.80
CA LYS A 42 -0.75 -6.63 1.61
C LYS A 42 0.76 -6.65 1.85
N ILE A 43 1.48 -5.71 1.24
CA ILE A 43 2.94 -5.61 1.40
C ILE A 43 3.30 -5.32 2.86
N TYR A 44 2.60 -4.38 3.52
CA TYR A 44 2.82 -4.13 4.95
C TYR A 44 2.58 -5.36 5.81
N LYS A 45 1.52 -6.13 5.55
CA LYS A 45 1.18 -7.28 6.38
C LYS A 45 2.19 -8.41 6.26
N GLU A 46 2.75 -8.59 5.08
CA GLU A 46 3.66 -9.70 4.77
C GLU A 46 5.15 -9.32 4.94
N TYR A 47 5.52 -8.09 4.62
CA TYR A 47 6.93 -7.62 4.59
C TYR A 47 7.22 -6.47 5.56
N GLY A 48 6.21 -5.90 6.23
CA GLY A 48 6.37 -4.78 7.15
C GLY A 48 6.45 -3.40 6.48
N ALA A 49 6.29 -2.35 7.28
CA ALA A 49 6.16 -0.96 6.81
C ALA A 49 7.40 -0.45 6.04
N ALA A 50 8.60 -0.87 6.42
CA ALA A 50 9.86 -0.46 5.79
C ALA A 50 9.99 -0.92 4.32
N ASN A 51 9.20 -1.92 3.92
CA ASN A 51 9.25 -2.52 2.59
C ASN A 51 8.14 -2.02 1.65
N VAL A 52 7.26 -1.12 2.11
CA VAL A 52 6.21 -0.54 1.27
C VAL A 52 6.81 0.57 0.40
N PRO A 53 6.84 0.44 -0.94
CA PRO A 53 7.42 1.48 -1.78
C PRO A 53 6.60 2.78 -1.69
N PRO A 54 7.24 3.95 -1.51
CA PRO A 54 6.53 5.22 -1.32
C PRO A 54 5.68 5.59 -2.55
N GLY A 55 6.20 5.34 -3.75
CA GLY A 55 5.50 5.59 -5.02
C GLY A 55 4.60 4.44 -5.51
N LEU A 56 4.35 3.40 -4.70
CA LEU A 56 3.47 2.32 -5.14
C LEU A 56 2.03 2.82 -5.25
N ASN A 57 1.53 2.86 -6.49
CA ASN A 57 0.16 3.19 -6.80
C ASN A 57 -0.68 1.90 -6.86
N ASP A 58 -1.75 1.83 -6.08
CA ASP A 58 -2.56 0.61 -5.96
C ASP A 58 -3.29 0.24 -7.27
N ASP A 59 -3.57 1.22 -8.13
CA ASP A 59 -4.21 1.00 -9.44
C ASP A 59 -3.25 0.43 -10.51
N ASP A 60 -1.93 0.47 -10.28
CA ASP A 60 -0.94 -0.11 -11.21
C ASP A 60 -0.59 -1.55 -10.81
N ALA A 61 -1.37 -2.49 -11.33
CA ALA A 61 -1.22 -3.91 -11.04
C ALA A 61 0.17 -4.46 -11.40
N GLU A 62 0.84 -3.91 -12.43
CA GLU A 62 2.17 -4.36 -12.84
C GLU A 62 3.25 -3.87 -11.87
N GLU A 63 3.18 -2.62 -11.43
CA GLU A 63 4.11 -2.10 -10.40
C GLU A 63 3.95 -2.84 -9.07
N VAL A 64 2.72 -3.15 -8.66
CA VAL A 64 2.43 -3.99 -7.49
C VAL A 64 3.07 -5.37 -7.62
N LYS A 65 2.89 -6.02 -8.77
CA LYS A 65 3.47 -7.34 -9.02
C LYS A 65 4.99 -7.32 -8.99
N LYS A 66 5.63 -6.31 -9.59
CA LYS A 66 7.10 -6.14 -9.53
C LYS A 66 7.60 -5.91 -8.11
N ALA A 67 6.91 -5.07 -7.33
CA ALA A 67 7.27 -4.82 -5.93
C ALA A 67 7.21 -6.13 -5.11
N LEU A 68 6.14 -6.92 -5.25
CA LEU A 68 6.00 -8.21 -4.59
C LEU A 68 7.09 -9.21 -5.02
N GLN A 69 7.37 -9.32 -6.32
CA GLN A 69 8.42 -10.21 -6.83
C GLN A 69 9.82 -9.84 -6.33
N CYS A 70 10.14 -8.54 -6.27
CA CYS A 70 11.40 -8.06 -5.71
C CYS A 70 11.52 -8.40 -4.22
N LEU A 71 10.45 -8.24 -3.44
CA LEU A 71 10.42 -8.56 -2.01
C LEU A 71 10.54 -10.07 -1.74
N GLN A 72 9.83 -10.90 -2.51
CA GLN A 72 9.93 -12.37 -2.43
C GLN A 72 11.35 -12.86 -2.72
N LYS A 73 11.99 -12.33 -3.76
CA LYS A 73 13.38 -12.67 -4.10
C LYS A 73 14.38 -12.24 -3.03
N LYS A 74 14.13 -11.12 -2.35
CA LYS A 74 14.97 -10.63 -1.24
C LYS A 74 14.95 -11.62 -0.07
N GLN A 75 13.76 -12.07 0.34
CA GLN A 75 13.64 -13.06 1.42
C GLN A 75 14.22 -14.43 1.06
N ALA A 76 14.12 -14.84 -0.21
CA ALA A 76 14.72 -16.10 -0.67
C ALA A 76 16.26 -16.08 -0.74
N SER A 77 16.89 -14.90 -0.72
CA SER A 77 18.35 -14.75 -0.75
C SER A 77 18.98 -14.54 0.63
N GLU A 78 18.17 -14.38 1.68
CA GLU A 78 18.59 -14.21 3.07
C GLU A 78 18.34 -15.47 3.93
N GLY A 79 17.90 -16.57 3.29
CA GLY A 79 17.63 -17.87 3.91
C GLY A 79 18.74 -18.90 3.70
#